data_AF-A0A453J667-F1
#
_entry.id   AF-A0A453J667-F1
#
_cell.length_a   1.000
_cell.length_b   1.000
_cell.length_c   1.000
_cell.angle_alpha   90.00
_cell.angle_beta   90.00
_cell.angle_gamma   90.00
#
_symmetry.space_group_name_H-M   'P 1'
#
loop_
_entity.id
_entity.type
_entity.pdbx_description
1 polymer ?
#
loop_
_entity_poly.entity_id
_entity_poly.type
_entity_poly.pdbx_seq_one_letter_code
_entity_poly.pdbx_strand_id
1 'polypeptide(L)'
;MRWIGIHAELDPQEIPPPKPYNIPESILKGIDFETLEGVLGMKFQNKGFLIEAITHASRPSSGVSCYQRLEFVGDAVLDHLITKHLFFTYTDLPPGRLTDLRAAAVNNENFARVAVRRKLHGHLRHGSSALEKQIREFVKDVREEISKSGFNSFGLGDCKAPKVLGDIIESIAGAVFLDSGYDTSAVWKVFQPLLEPLVTPETLPMHPIRELQERCQQQAEGLEYKASRAGNVATVEVFVDGVQIGVAQNPQKKMAQKLAARNALVVLKDKETAAKKETEKDGDKNNAGFTRQTLNDTCLRRQWPMPQYRCINEGGPAHAKRFVYAVRVNTSDCGWTDECVGEPMPSVKKAKDSAAMLLLELLNRSFPDKPDGKK
;
A
#
# COMPACT_ATOMS: atom_id res chain seq x y z
N MET A 1 8.94 -34.50 0.34
CA MET A 1 8.79 -34.44 1.81
C MET A 1 7.57 -35.25 2.21
N ARG A 2 7.53 -35.87 3.41
CA ARG A 2 6.29 -36.46 3.93
C ARG A 2 5.55 -35.42 4.77
N TRP A 3 4.33 -35.05 4.38
CA TRP A 3 3.47 -34.14 5.15
C TRP A 3 2.36 -34.95 5.82
N ILE A 4 2.39 -35.07 7.15
CA ILE A 4 1.37 -35.80 7.95
C ILE A 4 1.11 -37.23 7.40
N GLY A 5 2.17 -37.94 7.02
CA GLY A 5 2.07 -39.31 6.48
C GLY A 5 1.75 -39.42 4.98
N ILE A 6 1.47 -38.30 4.30
CA ILE A 6 1.29 -38.24 2.84
C ILE A 6 2.64 -37.98 2.18
N HIS A 7 3.01 -38.75 1.15
CA HIS A 7 4.14 -38.41 0.29
C HIS A 7 3.80 -37.12 -0.47
N ALA A 8 4.40 -36.01 -0.05
CA ALA A 8 4.28 -34.68 -0.66
C ALA A 8 5.55 -34.38 -1.48
N GLU A 9 5.94 -35.33 -2.31
CA GLU A 9 6.82 -35.10 -3.46
C GLU A 9 5.96 -35.40 -4.67
N LEU A 10 5.72 -34.39 -5.52
CA LEU A 10 5.15 -34.65 -6.84
C LEU A 10 6.21 -35.42 -7.62
N ASP A 11 6.02 -36.73 -7.76
CA ASP A 11 6.78 -37.49 -8.75
C ASP A 11 6.36 -36.98 -10.13
N PRO A 12 7.28 -36.43 -10.95
CA PRO A 12 6.95 -36.01 -12.31
C PRO A 12 6.35 -37.15 -13.16
N GLN A 13 6.59 -38.41 -12.78
CA GLN A 13 6.02 -39.60 -13.42
C GLN A 13 4.57 -39.90 -12.97
N GLU A 14 4.13 -39.39 -11.82
CA GLU A 14 2.75 -39.52 -11.33
C GLU A 14 1.82 -38.43 -11.89
N ILE A 15 2.37 -37.38 -12.51
CA ILE A 15 1.55 -36.34 -13.14
C ILE A 15 1.03 -36.90 -14.47
N PRO A 16 -0.29 -37.14 -14.62
CA PRO A 16 -0.82 -37.61 -15.88
C PRO A 16 -0.53 -36.57 -16.97
N PRO A 17 -0.16 -37.01 -18.20
CA PRO A 17 0.08 -36.09 -19.29
C PRO A 17 -1.15 -35.20 -19.49
N PRO A 18 -0.96 -33.90 -19.81
CA PRO A 18 -2.07 -33.00 -20.03
C PRO A 18 -2.97 -33.60 -21.11
N LYS A 19 -4.28 -33.68 -20.82
CA LYS A 19 -5.26 -34.20 -21.79
C LYS A 19 -5.11 -33.40 -23.09
N PRO A 20 -4.95 -34.05 -24.25
CA PRO A 20 -4.83 -33.33 -25.51
C PRO A 20 -6.11 -32.53 -25.73
N TYR A 21 -5.94 -31.23 -25.99
CA TYR A 21 -7.06 -30.39 -26.36
C TYR A 21 -7.51 -30.73 -27.78
N ASN A 22 -8.71 -31.29 -27.93
CA ASN A 22 -9.35 -31.48 -29.23
C ASN A 22 -10.12 -30.21 -29.61
N ILE A 23 -9.39 -29.16 -29.96
CA ILE A 23 -9.96 -27.85 -30.25
C ILE A 23 -10.43 -27.79 -31.71
N PRO A 24 -11.71 -27.51 -31.98
CA PRO A 24 -12.18 -27.26 -33.34
C PRO A 24 -11.42 -26.09 -33.99
N GLU A 25 -11.07 -26.22 -35.27
CA GLU A 25 -10.41 -25.15 -36.04
C GLU A 25 -11.18 -23.83 -36.03
N SER A 26 -12.51 -23.88 -35.96
CA SER A 26 -13.37 -22.70 -35.89
C SER A 26 -13.10 -21.85 -34.65
N ILE A 27 -12.71 -22.47 -33.53
CA ILE A 27 -12.33 -21.78 -32.30
C ILE A 27 -10.93 -21.20 -32.44
N LEU A 28 -10.00 -21.96 -33.02
CA LEU A 28 -8.63 -21.49 -33.26
C LEU A 28 -8.60 -20.25 -34.16
N LYS A 29 -9.40 -20.22 -35.22
CA LYS A 29 -9.51 -19.06 -36.13
C LYS A 29 -10.24 -17.86 -35.51
N GLY A 30 -11.04 -18.08 -34.48
CA GLY A 30 -11.82 -17.03 -33.82
C GLY A 30 -11.09 -16.30 -32.70
N ILE A 31 -9.84 -16.68 -32.38
CA ILE A 31 -9.08 -16.13 -31.27
C ILE A 31 -7.86 -15.40 -31.81
N ASP A 32 -7.71 -14.14 -31.38
CA ASP A 32 -6.55 -13.32 -31.68
C ASP A 32 -5.39 -13.67 -30.75
N PHE A 33 -4.65 -14.71 -31.13
CA PHE A 33 -3.47 -15.16 -30.39
C PHE A 33 -2.32 -14.15 -30.44
N GLU A 34 -2.16 -13.41 -31.53
CA GLU A 34 -1.05 -12.46 -31.68
C GLU A 34 -1.16 -11.33 -30.65
N THR A 35 -2.36 -10.77 -30.49
CA THR A 35 -2.61 -9.73 -29.47
C THR A 35 -2.45 -10.29 -28.06
N LEU A 36 -3.00 -11.47 -27.77
CA LEU A 36 -2.91 -12.08 -26.43
C LEU A 36 -1.47 -12.39 -26.05
N GLU A 37 -0.72 -13.06 -26.92
CA GLU A 37 0.69 -13.39 -26.72
C GLU A 37 1.57 -12.15 -26.69
N GLY A 38 1.21 -11.12 -27.46
CA GLY A 38 1.86 -9.81 -27.41
C GLY A 38 1.68 -9.11 -26.07
N VAL A 39 0.47 -9.13 -25.49
CA VAL A 39 0.20 -8.57 -24.16
C VAL A 39 0.93 -9.34 -23.05
N LEU A 40 1.01 -10.67 -23.19
CA LEU A 40 1.69 -11.53 -22.22
C LEU A 40 3.22 -11.56 -22.42
N GLY A 41 3.73 -11.13 -23.57
CA GLY A 41 5.16 -11.17 -23.89
C GLY A 41 5.73 -12.58 -23.99
N MET A 42 4.89 -13.58 -24.31
CA MET A 42 5.30 -14.98 -24.45
C MET A 42 4.49 -15.71 -25.52
N LYS A 43 5.09 -16.75 -26.12
CA LYS A 43 4.39 -17.66 -27.03
C LYS A 43 4.06 -18.96 -26.32
N PHE A 44 2.81 -19.37 -26.38
CA PHE A 44 2.32 -20.64 -25.88
C PHE A 44 2.72 -21.78 -26.81
N GLN A 45 3.29 -22.84 -26.25
CA GLN A 45 3.54 -24.09 -26.96
C GLN A 45 2.21 -24.80 -27.25
N ASN A 46 1.32 -24.84 -26.25
CA ASN A 46 -0.01 -25.40 -26.37
C ASN A 46 -1.06 -24.28 -26.24
N LYS A 47 -1.57 -23.84 -27.40
CA LYS A 47 -2.63 -22.82 -27.48
C LYS A 47 -3.87 -23.19 -26.68
N GLY A 48 -4.13 -24.48 -26.43
CA GLY A 48 -5.29 -24.93 -25.68
C GLY A 48 -5.36 -24.42 -24.25
N PHE A 49 -4.22 -24.24 -23.57
CA PHE A 49 -4.19 -23.64 -22.24
C PHE A 49 -4.70 -22.19 -22.26
N LEU A 50 -4.29 -21.41 -23.26
CA LEU A 50 -4.73 -20.02 -23.40
C LEU A 50 -6.22 -19.95 -23.74
N ILE A 51 -6.73 -20.85 -24.58
CA ILE A 51 -8.17 -20.91 -24.88
C ILE A 51 -8.98 -21.31 -23.64
N GLU A 52 -8.54 -22.31 -22.87
CA GLU A 52 -9.19 -22.71 -21.62
C GLU A 52 -9.22 -21.54 -20.63
N ALA A 53 -8.11 -20.83 -20.45
CA ALA A 53 -8.00 -19.69 -19.53
C ALA A 53 -8.97 -18.54 -19.86
N ILE A 54 -9.26 -18.29 -21.14
CA ILE A 54 -10.19 -17.23 -21.55
C ILE A 54 -11.63 -17.72 -21.75
N THR A 55 -11.96 -18.98 -21.41
CA THR A 55 -13.29 -19.56 -21.67
C THR A 55 -14.12 -19.71 -20.39
N HIS A 56 -15.20 -18.93 -20.30
CA HIS A 56 -16.14 -18.97 -19.19
C HIS A 56 -17.13 -20.15 -19.33
N ALA A 57 -17.59 -20.68 -18.19
CA ALA A 57 -18.49 -21.84 -18.12
C ALA A 57 -19.82 -21.67 -18.88
N SER A 58 -20.27 -20.44 -19.10
CA SER A 58 -21.47 -20.14 -19.91
C SER A 58 -21.29 -20.35 -21.42
N ARG A 59 -20.07 -20.63 -21.90
CA ARG A 59 -19.79 -21.00 -23.28
C ARG A 59 -19.04 -22.33 -23.33
N PRO A 60 -19.70 -23.45 -22.97
CA PRO A 60 -19.10 -24.76 -23.11
C PRO A 60 -18.77 -24.98 -24.58
N SER A 61 -17.49 -25.14 -24.89
CA SER A 61 -17.01 -25.39 -26.24
C SER A 61 -16.63 -26.87 -26.33
N SER A 62 -17.09 -27.59 -27.35
CA SER A 62 -16.65 -28.97 -27.58
C SER A 62 -15.12 -29.03 -27.59
N GLY A 63 -14.53 -29.78 -26.67
CA GLY A 63 -13.08 -29.98 -26.59
C GLY A 63 -12.27 -28.95 -25.80
N VAL A 64 -12.91 -27.96 -25.17
CA VAL A 64 -12.22 -27.01 -24.25
C VAL A 64 -12.98 -26.91 -22.93
N SER A 65 -12.27 -27.13 -21.82
CA SER A 65 -12.81 -26.92 -20.47
C SER A 65 -13.01 -25.42 -20.17
N CYS A 66 -13.70 -25.11 -19.07
CA CYS A 66 -13.74 -23.73 -18.57
C CYS A 66 -12.50 -23.42 -17.73
N TYR A 67 -12.21 -22.12 -17.57
CA TYR A 67 -11.00 -21.61 -16.92
C TYR A 67 -10.81 -22.02 -15.44
N GLN A 68 -11.86 -22.50 -14.76
CA GLN A 68 -11.90 -22.65 -13.29
C GLN A 68 -10.80 -23.56 -12.72
N ARG A 69 -10.36 -24.57 -13.47
CA ARG A 69 -9.25 -25.43 -13.03
C ARG A 69 -7.90 -24.72 -13.12
N LEU A 70 -7.71 -23.89 -14.14
CA LEU A 70 -6.52 -23.07 -14.29
C LEU A 70 -6.51 -21.92 -13.28
N GLU A 71 -7.66 -21.31 -13.00
CA GLU A 71 -7.86 -20.31 -11.94
C GLU A 71 -7.38 -20.86 -10.59
N PHE A 72 -7.85 -22.06 -10.22
CA PHE A 72 -7.45 -22.71 -8.96
C PHE A 72 -5.94 -22.84 -8.79
N VAL A 73 -5.22 -23.21 -9.86
CA VAL A 73 -3.75 -23.32 -9.82
C VAL A 73 -3.11 -21.93 -9.83
N GLY A 74 -3.61 -21.04 -10.66
CA GLY A 74 -3.08 -19.70 -10.85
C GLY A 74 -3.20 -18.82 -9.61
N ASP A 75 -4.28 -18.92 -8.84
CA ASP A 75 -4.47 -18.23 -7.56
C ASP A 75 -3.32 -18.56 -6.59
N ALA A 76 -3.05 -19.85 -6.39
CA ALA A 76 -1.96 -20.30 -5.51
C ALA A 76 -0.57 -19.86 -6.02
N VAL A 77 -0.34 -19.90 -7.34
CA VAL A 77 0.94 -19.47 -7.93
C VAL A 77 1.13 -17.96 -7.77
N LEU A 78 0.11 -17.15 -8.06
CA LEU A 78 0.17 -15.70 -7.91
C LEU A 78 0.30 -15.29 -6.45
N ASP A 79 -0.43 -15.91 -5.53
CA ASP A 79 -0.27 -15.64 -4.08
C ASP A 79 1.16 -15.92 -3.62
N HIS A 80 1.74 -17.05 -4.03
CA HIS A 80 3.13 -17.37 -3.71
C HIS A 80 4.11 -16.34 -4.28
N LEU A 81 3.99 -16.00 -5.57
CA LEU A 81 4.90 -15.09 -6.26
C LEU A 81 4.83 -13.66 -5.70
N ILE A 82 3.60 -13.15 -5.50
CA ILE A 82 3.38 -11.81 -4.95
C ILE A 82 3.84 -11.76 -3.49
N THR A 83 3.53 -12.79 -2.68
CA THR A 83 4.01 -12.88 -1.30
C THR A 83 5.54 -12.88 -1.24
N LYS A 84 6.19 -13.68 -2.08
CA LYS A 84 7.66 -13.72 -2.21
C LYS A 84 8.20 -12.34 -2.57
N HIS A 85 7.63 -11.68 -3.58
CA HIS A 85 8.04 -10.35 -4.00
C HIS A 85 7.90 -9.32 -2.86
N LEU A 86 6.76 -9.27 -2.19
CA LEU A 86 6.51 -8.34 -1.09
C LEU A 86 7.47 -8.57 0.10
N PHE A 87 7.70 -9.83 0.46
CA PHE A 87 8.60 -10.20 1.57
C PHE A 87 10.04 -9.76 1.31
N PHE A 88 10.57 -9.98 0.11
CA PHE A 88 11.94 -9.59 -0.23
C PHE A 88 12.10 -8.10 -0.58
N THR A 89 11.03 -7.44 -1.03
CA THR A 89 11.07 -6.00 -1.35
C THR A 89 10.99 -5.13 -0.09
N TYR A 90 10.21 -5.56 0.91
CA TYR A 90 9.95 -4.77 2.12
C TYR A 90 10.43 -5.48 3.38
N THR A 91 11.74 -5.53 3.56
CA THR A 91 12.40 -6.26 4.67
C THR A 91 12.09 -5.69 6.06
N ASP A 92 11.75 -4.41 6.14
CA ASP A 92 11.56 -3.69 7.41
C ASP A 92 10.07 -3.56 7.79
N LEU A 93 9.15 -4.10 6.99
CA LEU A 93 7.71 -4.01 7.28
C LEU A 93 7.28 -5.04 8.32
N PRO A 94 6.43 -4.65 9.28
CA PRO A 94 5.89 -5.59 10.25
C PRO A 94 4.95 -6.61 9.58
N PRO A 95 4.83 -7.84 10.12
CA PRO A 95 4.02 -8.91 9.52
C PRO A 95 2.57 -8.52 9.22
N GLY A 96 1.97 -7.68 10.08
CA GLY A 96 0.61 -7.18 9.87
C GLY A 96 0.47 -6.34 8.59
N ARG A 97 1.46 -5.47 8.31
CA ARG A 97 1.46 -4.63 7.10
C ARG A 97 1.76 -5.43 5.84
N LEU A 98 2.61 -6.46 5.93
CA LEU A 98 2.80 -7.41 4.82
C LEU A 98 1.52 -8.18 4.50
N THR A 99 0.76 -8.56 5.53
CA THR A 99 -0.55 -9.22 5.35
C THR A 99 -1.54 -8.30 4.64
N ASP A 100 -1.60 -7.02 5.04
CA ASP A 100 -2.45 -6.02 4.40
C ASP A 100 -2.03 -5.78 2.94
N LEU A 101 -0.72 -5.66 2.68
CA LEU A 101 -0.17 -5.50 1.33
C LEU A 101 -0.53 -6.67 0.44
N ARG A 102 -0.38 -7.90 0.95
CA ARG A 102 -0.75 -9.10 0.22
C ARG A 102 -2.24 -9.13 -0.08
N ALA A 103 -3.09 -8.86 0.92
CA ALA A 103 -4.54 -8.84 0.73
C ALA A 103 -5.00 -7.74 -0.24
N ALA A 104 -4.27 -6.63 -0.33
CA ALA A 104 -4.52 -5.61 -1.33
C ALA A 104 -4.00 -6.03 -2.70
N ALA A 105 -2.77 -6.53 -2.82
CA ALA A 105 -2.16 -6.89 -4.11
C ALA A 105 -2.85 -8.10 -4.76
N VAL A 106 -3.12 -9.15 -3.98
CA VAL A 106 -3.81 -10.38 -4.38
C VAL A 106 -5.31 -10.20 -4.10
N ASN A 107 -5.96 -9.39 -4.94
CA ASN A 107 -7.39 -9.12 -4.84
C ASN A 107 -8.04 -9.21 -6.22
N ASN A 108 -9.14 -9.95 -6.30
CA ASN A 108 -9.94 -10.11 -7.51
C ASN A 108 -10.33 -8.78 -8.16
N GLU A 109 -10.65 -7.72 -7.39
CA GLU A 109 -10.93 -6.39 -7.97
C GLU A 109 -9.69 -5.79 -8.64
N ASN A 110 -8.50 -5.94 -8.04
CA ASN A 110 -7.27 -5.44 -8.63
C ASN A 110 -6.91 -6.21 -9.89
N PHE A 111 -7.07 -7.53 -9.89
CA PHE A 111 -6.93 -8.35 -11.09
C PHE A 111 -7.94 -7.96 -12.17
N ALA A 112 -9.20 -7.72 -11.82
CA ALA A 112 -10.20 -7.23 -12.76
C ALA A 112 -9.80 -5.89 -13.41
N ARG A 113 -9.25 -4.96 -12.61
CA ARG A 113 -8.73 -3.68 -13.12
C ARG A 113 -7.53 -3.89 -14.06
N VAL A 114 -6.63 -4.83 -13.75
CA VAL A 114 -5.53 -5.22 -14.63
C VAL A 114 -6.06 -5.80 -15.95
N ALA A 115 -7.06 -6.68 -15.92
CA ALA A 115 -7.71 -7.22 -17.11
C ALA A 115 -8.32 -6.12 -18.01
N VAL A 116 -8.83 -5.04 -17.40
CA VAL A 116 -9.33 -3.87 -18.15
C VAL A 116 -8.18 -3.06 -18.74
N ARG A 117 -7.18 -2.69 -17.94
CA ARG A 117 -6.01 -1.88 -18.37
C ARG A 117 -5.24 -2.53 -19.51
N ARG A 118 -5.07 -3.85 -19.45
CA ARG A 118 -4.33 -4.66 -20.43
C ARG A 118 -5.22 -5.18 -21.57
N LYS A 119 -6.49 -4.74 -21.62
CA LYS A 119 -7.49 -5.12 -22.65
C LYS A 119 -7.82 -6.62 -22.73
N LEU A 120 -7.44 -7.41 -21.73
CA LEU A 120 -7.72 -8.85 -21.66
C LEU A 120 -9.22 -9.19 -21.56
N HIS A 121 -10.02 -8.30 -20.95
CA HIS A 121 -11.48 -8.42 -20.91
C HIS A 121 -12.13 -8.61 -22.29
N GLY A 122 -11.55 -8.06 -23.37
CA GLY A 122 -12.08 -8.20 -24.73
C GLY A 122 -11.89 -9.59 -25.34
N HIS A 123 -11.01 -10.41 -24.76
CA HIS A 123 -10.74 -11.78 -25.23
C HIS A 123 -11.54 -12.84 -24.45
N LEU A 124 -12.31 -12.43 -23.43
CA LEU A 124 -13.14 -13.35 -22.64
C LEU A 124 -14.25 -13.97 -23.51
N ARG A 125 -14.27 -15.30 -23.57
CA ARG A 125 -15.29 -16.08 -24.29
C ARG A 125 -16.41 -16.46 -23.33
N HIS A 126 -17.56 -15.79 -23.42
CA HIS A 126 -18.75 -16.12 -22.63
C HIS A 126 -20.05 -16.02 -23.44
N GLY A 127 -21.14 -16.63 -22.97
CA GLY A 127 -22.46 -16.63 -23.63
C GLY A 127 -23.51 -15.75 -22.94
N SER A 128 -23.17 -15.09 -21.83
CA SER A 128 -24.13 -14.36 -21.00
C SER A 128 -24.19 -12.87 -21.34
N SER A 129 -25.37 -12.38 -21.73
CA SER A 129 -25.65 -10.95 -21.98
C SER A 129 -25.69 -10.12 -20.70
N ALA A 130 -26.11 -10.70 -19.59
CA ALA A 130 -26.08 -10.04 -18.29
C ALA A 130 -24.64 -9.78 -17.83
N LEU A 131 -23.76 -10.78 -18.01
CA LEU A 131 -22.34 -10.64 -17.71
C LEU A 131 -21.69 -9.58 -18.60
N GLU A 132 -22.04 -9.60 -19.89
CA GLU A 132 -21.55 -8.61 -20.85
C GLU A 132 -21.87 -7.17 -20.42
N LYS A 133 -23.10 -6.93 -19.95
CA LYS A 133 -23.51 -5.61 -19.44
C LYS A 133 -22.66 -5.18 -18.25
N GLN A 134 -22.44 -6.08 -17.29
CA GLN A 134 -21.63 -5.80 -16.10
C GLN A 134 -20.17 -5.49 -16.46
N ILE A 135 -19.59 -6.23 -17.40
CA ILE A 135 -18.23 -5.97 -17.90
C ILE A 135 -18.16 -4.60 -18.55
N ARG A 136 -19.13 -4.25 -19.42
CA ARG A 136 -19.15 -2.93 -20.07
C ARG A 136 -19.23 -1.77 -19.07
N GLU A 137 -20.10 -1.88 -18.08
CA GLU A 137 -20.26 -0.87 -17.02
C GLU A 137 -18.95 -0.70 -16.25
N PHE A 138 -18.35 -1.80 -15.78
CA PHE A 138 -17.08 -1.76 -15.06
C PHE A 138 -15.92 -1.21 -15.90
N VAL A 139 -15.83 -1.60 -17.19
CA VAL A 139 -14.81 -1.09 -18.11
C VAL A 139 -14.95 0.42 -18.30
N LYS A 140 -16.18 0.94 -18.37
CA LYS A 140 -16.43 2.38 -18.45
C LYS A 140 -15.94 3.10 -17.19
N ASP A 141 -16.33 2.61 -16.02
CA ASP A 141 -15.93 3.20 -14.73
C ASP A 141 -14.41 3.23 -14.57
N VAL A 142 -13.73 2.12 -14.85
CA VAL A 142 -12.26 2.03 -14.78
C VAL A 142 -11.58 2.98 -15.76
N ARG A 143 -12.11 3.17 -16.98
CA ARG A 143 -11.55 4.12 -17.96
C ARG A 143 -11.73 5.57 -17.50
N GLU A 144 -12.88 5.90 -16.93
CA GLU A 144 -13.14 7.23 -16.36
C GLU A 144 -12.21 7.51 -15.17
N GLU A 145 -11.97 6.52 -14.31
CA GLU A 145 -11.01 6.64 -13.21
C GLU A 145 -9.57 6.85 -13.70
N ILE A 146 -9.12 6.08 -14.69
CA ILE A 146 -7.77 6.23 -15.27
C ILE A 146 -7.56 7.63 -15.87
N SER A 147 -8.62 8.24 -16.42
CA SER A 147 -8.55 9.59 -16.97
C SER A 147 -8.39 10.68 -15.90
N LYS A 148 -8.72 10.39 -14.64
CA LYS A 148 -8.56 11.30 -13.50
C LYS A 148 -7.19 11.05 -12.86
N SER A 149 -6.22 11.88 -13.22
CA SER A 149 -4.84 11.79 -12.70
C SER A 149 -4.81 11.74 -11.16
N GLY A 150 -4.19 10.70 -10.60
CA GLY A 150 -3.92 10.56 -9.16
C GLY A 150 -4.80 9.59 -8.37
N PHE A 151 -5.79 8.93 -8.98
CA PHE A 151 -6.65 7.97 -8.26
C PHE A 151 -6.34 6.52 -8.61
N ASN A 152 -5.34 5.92 -7.95
CA ASN A 152 -5.15 4.48 -7.98
C ASN A 152 -6.09 3.82 -6.96
N SER A 153 -7.31 3.49 -7.39
CA SER A 153 -8.24 2.74 -6.56
C SER A 153 -7.79 1.28 -6.43
N PHE A 154 -6.91 1.00 -5.47
CA PHE A 154 -6.46 -0.36 -5.14
C PHE A 154 -7.54 -1.11 -4.34
N GLY A 155 -8.73 -1.31 -4.91
CA GLY A 155 -9.82 -2.01 -4.24
C GLY A 155 -10.65 -1.15 -3.27
N LEU A 156 -10.63 0.18 -3.43
CA LEU A 156 -11.47 1.12 -2.69
C LEU A 156 -12.61 1.71 -3.54
N GLY A 157 -12.79 1.22 -4.76
CA GLY A 157 -13.87 1.69 -5.63
C GLY A 157 -15.21 1.21 -5.08
N ASP A 158 -16.23 2.06 -5.16
CA ASP A 158 -17.61 1.65 -4.86
C ASP A 158 -18.20 0.76 -5.99
N CYS A 159 -17.45 0.53 -7.08
CA CYS A 159 -17.82 -0.31 -8.21
C CYS A 159 -17.49 -1.78 -7.97
N LYS A 160 -18.53 -2.62 -7.93
CA LYS A 160 -18.37 -4.07 -7.74
C LYS A 160 -17.84 -4.70 -9.03
N ALA A 161 -16.56 -5.06 -9.05
CA ALA A 161 -15.94 -5.73 -10.19
C ALA A 161 -16.63 -7.08 -10.52
N PRO A 162 -16.84 -7.39 -11.82
CA PRO A 162 -17.24 -8.73 -12.25
C PRO A 162 -16.13 -9.72 -11.93
N LYS A 163 -16.42 -10.73 -11.09
CA LYS A 163 -15.41 -11.69 -10.61
C LYS A 163 -14.61 -12.35 -11.71
N VAL A 164 -15.29 -12.71 -12.81
CA VAL A 164 -14.70 -13.33 -14.00
C VAL A 164 -13.47 -12.60 -14.53
N LEU A 165 -13.39 -11.27 -14.38
CA LEU A 165 -12.25 -10.50 -14.86
C LEU A 165 -11.00 -10.69 -14.00
N GLY A 166 -11.15 -10.97 -12.70
CA GLY A 166 -10.05 -11.41 -11.86
C GLY A 166 -9.70 -12.87 -12.12
N ASP A 167 -10.73 -13.73 -12.19
CA ASP A 167 -10.55 -15.17 -12.41
C ASP A 167 -9.77 -15.46 -13.72
N ILE A 168 -9.95 -14.63 -14.77
CA ILE A 168 -9.23 -14.82 -16.02
C ILE A 168 -7.74 -14.49 -15.88
N ILE A 169 -7.36 -13.54 -15.03
CA ILE A 169 -5.95 -13.22 -14.77
C ILE A 169 -5.28 -14.38 -14.04
N GLU A 170 -5.96 -14.93 -13.03
CA GLU A 170 -5.51 -16.13 -12.30
C GLU A 170 -5.42 -17.32 -13.25
N SER A 171 -6.44 -17.58 -14.05
CA SER A 171 -6.41 -18.70 -15.00
C SER A 171 -5.34 -18.57 -16.09
N ILE A 172 -5.04 -17.36 -16.57
CA ILE A 172 -3.91 -17.13 -17.47
C ILE A 172 -2.59 -17.44 -16.73
N ALA A 173 -2.45 -17.09 -15.45
CA ALA A 173 -1.26 -17.46 -14.68
C ALA A 173 -1.11 -18.99 -14.58
N GLY A 174 -2.21 -19.69 -14.34
CA GLY A 174 -2.26 -21.15 -14.38
C GLY A 174 -1.89 -21.72 -15.75
N ALA A 175 -2.38 -21.11 -16.83
CA ALA A 175 -2.04 -21.50 -18.20
C ALA A 175 -0.54 -21.33 -18.49
N VAL A 176 0.04 -20.19 -18.13
CA VAL A 176 1.48 -19.91 -18.28
C VAL A 176 2.31 -20.91 -17.47
N PHE A 177 1.90 -21.17 -16.23
CA PHE A 177 2.57 -22.12 -15.34
C PHE A 177 2.59 -23.54 -15.92
N LEU A 178 1.49 -24.01 -16.51
CA LEU A 178 1.44 -25.33 -17.12
C LEU A 178 2.20 -25.40 -18.45
N ASP A 179 2.09 -24.37 -19.30
CA ASP A 179 2.78 -24.31 -20.60
C ASP A 179 4.31 -24.18 -20.45
N SER A 180 4.77 -23.54 -19.36
CA SER A 180 6.19 -23.41 -19.03
C SER A 180 6.80 -24.65 -18.35
N GLY A 181 6.02 -25.72 -18.13
CA GLY A 181 6.49 -26.90 -17.42
C GLY A 181 6.66 -26.66 -15.92
N TYR A 182 5.71 -25.97 -15.30
CA TYR A 182 5.67 -25.65 -13.87
C TYR A 182 6.75 -24.64 -13.41
N ASP A 183 7.25 -23.80 -14.32
CA ASP A 183 8.24 -22.77 -13.98
C ASP A 183 7.57 -21.49 -13.47
N THR A 184 7.67 -21.26 -12.16
CA THR A 184 7.20 -20.04 -11.49
C THR A 184 7.96 -18.78 -11.92
N SER A 185 9.21 -18.91 -12.39
CA SER A 185 10.02 -17.78 -12.86
C SER A 185 9.48 -17.23 -14.19
N ALA A 186 9.08 -18.13 -15.10
CA ALA A 186 8.39 -17.77 -16.33
C ALA A 186 7.08 -17.02 -16.06
N VAL A 187 6.27 -17.49 -15.10
CA VAL A 187 5.03 -16.82 -14.68
C VAL A 187 5.34 -15.41 -14.17
N TRP A 188 6.32 -15.25 -13.28
CA TRP A 188 6.68 -13.95 -12.74
C TRP A 188 7.16 -12.96 -13.82
N LYS A 189 7.95 -13.43 -14.79
CA LYS A 189 8.42 -12.60 -15.92
C LYS A 189 7.26 -12.00 -16.72
N VAL A 190 6.17 -12.74 -16.87
CA VAL A 190 4.94 -12.29 -17.55
C VAL A 190 4.12 -11.38 -16.65
N PHE A 191 3.89 -11.79 -15.40
CA PHE A 191 2.92 -11.15 -14.52
C PHE A 191 3.46 -9.91 -13.81
N GLN A 192 4.76 -9.81 -13.54
CA GLN A 192 5.36 -8.61 -12.94
C GLN A 192 5.01 -7.34 -13.75
N PRO A 193 5.33 -7.23 -15.05
CA PRO A 193 4.97 -6.04 -15.83
C PRO A 193 3.45 -5.96 -16.08
N LEU A 194 2.74 -7.08 -16.12
CA LEU A 194 1.29 -7.09 -16.34
C LEU A 194 0.53 -6.43 -15.18
N LEU A 195 0.94 -6.74 -13.94
CA LEU A 195 0.32 -6.28 -12.70
C LEU A 195 0.74 -4.86 -12.29
N GLU A 196 1.75 -4.27 -12.93
CA GLU A 196 2.16 -2.90 -12.64
C GLU A 196 1.06 -1.86 -12.96
N PRO A 197 0.89 -0.83 -12.10
CA PRO A 197 1.60 -0.61 -10.84
C PRO A 197 1.11 -1.51 -9.71
N LEU A 198 2.04 -2.13 -8.97
CA LEU A 198 1.74 -2.92 -7.78
C LEU A 198 1.42 -2.03 -6.56
N VAL A 199 0.68 -2.58 -5.60
CA VAL A 199 0.40 -1.93 -4.32
C VAL A 199 1.70 -1.78 -3.52
N THR A 200 1.98 -0.57 -3.04
CA THR A 200 3.12 -0.23 -2.19
C THR A 200 2.65 0.18 -0.78
N PRO A 201 3.51 0.23 0.25
CA PRO A 201 3.12 0.68 1.59
C PRO A 201 2.47 2.06 1.63
N GLU A 202 2.92 2.96 0.75
CA GLU A 202 2.45 4.34 0.63
C GLU A 202 1.09 4.43 -0.07
N THR A 203 0.83 3.50 -1.00
CA THR A 203 -0.40 3.43 -1.78
C THR A 203 -1.40 2.42 -1.20
N LEU A 204 -0.98 1.61 -0.23
CA LEU A 204 -1.80 0.61 0.44
C LEU A 204 -2.97 1.32 1.11
N PRO A 205 -4.20 1.08 0.65
CA PRO A 205 -5.37 1.64 1.31
C PRO A 205 -5.46 1.08 2.73
N MET A 206 -5.18 1.92 3.72
CA MET A 206 -5.40 1.54 5.11
C MET A 206 -6.90 1.43 5.36
N HIS A 207 -7.30 0.37 6.06
CA HIS A 207 -8.70 0.23 6.44
C HIS A 207 -9.08 1.44 7.31
N PRO A 208 -10.14 2.21 7.00
CA PRO A 208 -10.42 3.48 7.67
C PRO A 208 -10.49 3.38 9.19
N ILE A 209 -11.03 2.28 9.72
CA ILE A 209 -11.08 2.03 11.18
C ILE A 209 -9.67 1.93 11.77
N ARG A 210 -8.77 1.20 11.11
CA ARG A 210 -7.40 0.99 11.57
C ARG A 210 -6.55 2.23 11.40
N GLU A 211 -6.68 2.93 10.26
CA GLU A 211 -6.01 4.21 10.03
C GLU A 211 -6.40 5.23 11.11
N LEU A 212 -7.69 5.32 11.44
CA LEU A 212 -8.16 6.23 12.48
C LEU A 212 -7.65 5.83 13.87
N GLN A 213 -7.65 4.53 14.18
CA GLN A 213 -7.15 4.02 15.46
C GLN A 213 -5.66 4.28 15.63
N GLU A 214 -4.85 3.99 14.61
CA GLU A 214 -3.40 4.24 14.64
C GLU A 214 -3.11 5.74 14.74
N ARG A 215 -3.87 6.60 14.03
CA ARG A 215 -3.75 8.06 14.11
C ARG A 215 -4.03 8.60 15.51
N CYS A 216 -5.16 8.22 16.11
CA CYS A 216 -5.51 8.65 17.46
C CYS A 216 -4.48 8.15 18.48
N GLN A 217 -3.99 6.92 18.33
CA GLN A 217 -2.95 6.37 19.21
C GLN A 217 -1.61 7.13 19.08
N GLN A 218 -1.23 7.54 17.87
CA GLN A 218 -0.02 8.35 17.64
C GLN A 218 -0.12 9.76 18.23
N GLN A 219 -1.32 10.35 18.25
CA GLN A 219 -1.57 11.68 18.83
C GLN A 219 -1.98 11.63 20.31
N ALA A 220 -2.06 10.43 20.89
CA ALA A 220 -2.54 10.20 22.27
C ALA A 220 -3.97 10.70 22.54
N GLU A 221 -4.84 10.64 21.53
CA GLU A 221 -6.26 11.00 21.62
C GLU A 221 -7.12 9.76 21.95
N GLY A 222 -8.19 9.95 22.72
CA GLY A 222 -9.18 8.90 23.01
C GLY A 222 -10.16 8.71 21.86
N LEU A 223 -10.23 7.50 21.31
CA LEU A 223 -11.14 7.13 20.20
C LEU A 223 -12.31 6.28 20.71
N GLU A 224 -13.54 6.73 20.47
CA GLU A 224 -14.77 6.00 20.82
C GLU A 224 -15.73 5.84 19.62
N TYR A 225 -16.36 4.68 19.54
CA TYR A 225 -17.41 4.39 18.56
C TYR A 225 -18.74 4.17 19.29
N LYS A 226 -19.77 4.94 18.92
CA LYS A 226 -21.15 4.72 19.38
C LYS A 226 -22.00 4.23 18.21
N ALA A 227 -22.69 3.11 18.41
CA ALA A 227 -23.56 2.52 17.39
C ALA A 227 -25.00 2.52 17.87
N SER A 228 -25.90 3.06 17.05
CA SER A 228 -27.34 3.03 17.27
C SER A 228 -28.03 2.36 16.06
N ARG A 229 -29.23 1.82 16.26
CA ARG A 229 -30.00 1.19 15.19
C ARG A 229 -31.42 1.74 15.20
N ALA A 230 -31.87 2.22 14.04
CA ALA A 230 -33.23 2.67 13.79
C ALA A 230 -33.80 1.87 12.62
N GLY A 231 -34.70 0.93 12.93
CA GLY A 231 -35.23 -0.01 11.94
C GLY A 231 -34.14 -0.85 11.27
N ASN A 232 -34.10 -0.85 9.93
CA ASN A 232 -33.11 -1.58 9.13
C ASN A 232 -31.78 -0.85 8.94
N VAL A 233 -31.59 0.33 9.54
CA VAL A 233 -30.38 1.14 9.36
C VAL A 233 -29.59 1.19 10.67
N ALA A 234 -28.31 0.84 10.60
CA ALA A 234 -27.35 1.05 11.68
C ALA A 234 -26.63 2.39 11.45
N THR A 235 -26.64 3.25 12.46
CA THR A 235 -25.88 4.50 12.50
C THR A 235 -24.66 4.28 13.39
N VAL A 236 -23.49 4.68 12.92
CA VAL A 236 -22.25 4.66 13.73
C VAL A 236 -21.68 6.07 13.77
N GLU A 237 -21.37 6.51 14.98
CA GLU A 237 -20.79 7.80 15.30
C GLU A 237 -19.40 7.59 15.90
N VAL A 238 -18.45 8.43 15.51
CA VAL A 238 -17.05 8.36 15.94
C VAL A 238 -16.69 9.62 16.69
N PHE A 239 -16.17 9.44 17.90
CA PHE A 239 -15.76 10.50 18.80
C PHE A 239 -14.25 10.42 19.03
N VAL A 240 -13.59 11.58 18.96
CA VAL A 240 -12.18 11.75 19.32
C VAL A 240 -12.12 12.78 20.46
N ASP A 241 -11.59 12.39 21.62
CA ASP A 241 -11.59 13.19 22.86
C ASP A 241 -12.97 13.76 23.23
N GLY A 242 -14.02 12.95 23.02
CA GLY A 242 -15.41 13.31 23.32
C GLY A 242 -16.09 14.20 22.26
N VAL A 243 -15.37 14.66 21.23
CA VAL A 243 -15.94 15.45 20.12
C VAL A 243 -16.35 14.52 18.98
N GLN A 244 -17.57 14.68 18.45
CA GLN A 244 -18.01 13.91 17.29
C GLN A 244 -17.27 14.37 16.03
N ILE A 245 -16.54 13.46 15.39
CA ILE A 245 -15.73 13.75 14.19
C ILE A 245 -16.32 13.10 12.94
N GLY A 246 -17.02 11.97 13.07
CA GLY A 246 -17.60 11.27 11.93
C GLY A 246 -18.90 10.57 12.25
N VAL A 247 -19.77 10.45 11.25
CA VAL A 247 -21.01 9.67 11.33
C VAL A 247 -21.29 9.02 9.99
N ALA A 248 -21.84 7.81 10.00
CA ALA A 248 -22.37 7.17 8.80
C ALA A 248 -23.49 6.17 9.12
N GLN A 249 -24.30 5.90 8.10
CA GLN A 249 -25.44 5.01 8.17
C GLN A 249 -25.32 3.90 7.13
N ASN A 250 -25.65 2.66 7.52
CA ASN A 250 -25.71 1.53 6.60
C ASN A 250 -26.56 0.40 7.18
N PRO A 251 -27.24 -0.43 6.37
CA PRO A 251 -27.93 -1.62 6.88
C PRO A 251 -27.02 -2.58 7.67
N GLN A 252 -25.76 -2.69 7.25
CA GLN A 252 -24.76 -3.50 7.92
C GLN A 252 -23.90 -2.64 8.87
N LYS A 253 -23.91 -2.97 10.17
CA LYS A 253 -23.14 -2.26 11.20
C LYS A 253 -21.65 -2.14 10.86
N LYS A 254 -21.03 -3.19 10.31
CA LYS A 254 -19.61 -3.18 9.91
C LYS A 254 -19.32 -2.14 8.82
N MET A 255 -20.22 -2.02 7.84
CA MET A 255 -20.10 -1.04 6.77
C MET A 255 -20.35 0.39 7.28
N ALA A 256 -21.35 0.57 8.15
CA ALA A 256 -21.59 1.86 8.81
C ALA A 256 -20.35 2.31 9.59
N GLN A 257 -19.70 1.41 10.33
CA GLN A 257 -18.48 1.71 11.07
C GLN A 257 -17.30 2.07 10.16
N LYS A 258 -17.10 1.35 9.05
CA LYS A 258 -16.06 1.67 8.05
C LYS A 258 -16.27 3.06 7.45
N LEU A 259 -17.51 3.39 7.06
CA LEU A 259 -17.85 4.69 6.49
C LEU A 259 -17.70 5.82 7.50
N ALA A 260 -18.13 5.61 8.75
CA ALA A 260 -18.01 6.62 9.80
C ALA A 260 -16.54 6.93 10.11
N ALA A 261 -15.68 5.91 10.15
CA ALA A 261 -14.24 6.09 10.30
C ALA A 261 -13.60 6.81 9.09
N ARG A 262 -14.06 6.51 7.87
CA ARG A 262 -13.60 7.22 6.65
C ARG A 262 -13.96 8.70 6.71
N ASN A 263 -15.20 9.01 7.08
CA ASN A 263 -15.67 10.40 7.22
C ASN A 263 -14.85 11.13 8.30
N ALA A 264 -14.58 10.47 9.42
CA ALA A 264 -13.75 11.06 10.48
C ALA A 264 -12.32 11.39 10.00
N LEU A 265 -11.68 10.49 9.25
CA LEU A 265 -10.34 10.72 8.70
C LEU A 265 -10.28 11.90 7.72
N VAL A 266 -11.31 12.12 6.90
CA VAL A 266 -11.38 13.28 6.00
C VAL A 266 -11.41 14.57 6.82
N VAL A 267 -12.29 14.65 7.83
CA VAL A 267 -12.40 15.82 8.71
C VAL A 267 -11.09 16.12 9.44
N LEU A 268 -10.38 15.08 9.91
CA LEU A 268 -9.09 15.25 10.58
C LEU A 268 -7.99 15.73 9.63
N LYS A 269 -7.91 15.19 8.41
CA LYS A 269 -6.97 15.64 7.38
C LYS A 269 -7.22 17.09 6.96
N ASP A 270 -8.48 17.50 6.87
CA ASP A 270 -8.86 18.88 6.55
C ASP A 270 -8.45 19.84 7.68
N LYS A 271 -8.64 19.45 8.95
CA LYS A 271 -8.16 20.24 10.10
C LYS A 271 -6.64 20.37 10.12
N GLU A 272 -5.91 19.30 9.82
CA GLU A 272 -4.45 19.31 9.78
C GLU A 272 -3.90 20.15 8.62
N THR A 273 -4.55 20.12 7.46
CA THR A 273 -4.17 20.97 6.31
C THR A 273 -4.52 22.44 6.54
N ALA A 274 -5.62 22.74 7.24
CA ALA A 274 -5.95 24.09 7.69
C ALA A 274 -4.89 24.62 8.68
N ALA A 275 -4.52 23.82 9.69
CA ALA A 275 -3.49 24.19 10.67
C ALA A 275 -2.09 24.41 10.02
N LYS A 276 -1.74 23.63 8.99
CA LYS A 276 -0.50 23.82 8.20
C LYS A 276 -0.51 25.11 7.38
N LYS A 277 -1.65 25.48 6.80
CA LYS A 277 -1.81 26.74 6.05
C LYS A 277 -1.80 27.98 6.95
N GLU A 278 -2.28 27.85 8.19
CA GLU A 278 -2.18 28.91 9.19
C GLU A 278 -0.75 29.08 9.70
N THR A 279 -0.01 27.97 9.91
CA THR A 279 1.42 28.02 10.29
C THR A 279 2.35 28.51 9.16
N GLU A 280 2.00 28.33 7.88
CA GLU A 280 2.74 28.93 6.75
C GLU A 280 2.49 30.44 6.58
N LYS A 281 1.35 30.97 7.08
CA LYS A 281 1.08 32.41 7.06
C LYS A 281 1.68 33.16 8.25
N ASP A 282 1.99 32.47 9.34
CA ASP A 282 2.55 33.07 10.58
C ASP A 282 4.02 32.66 10.86
N GLY A 283 4.70 32.01 9.92
CA GLY A 283 5.93 31.24 10.21
C GLY A 283 7.13 31.42 9.28
N ASP A 284 7.65 32.64 9.11
CA ASP A 284 9.08 32.85 8.76
C ASP A 284 10.03 32.51 9.92
N LYS A 285 9.52 31.87 10.98
CA LYS A 285 10.30 31.36 12.12
C LYS A 285 9.62 30.12 12.71
N ASN A 286 9.88 28.93 12.15
CA ASN A 286 9.94 27.67 12.92
C ASN A 286 10.35 26.50 12.00
N ASN A 287 11.64 26.38 11.73
CA ASN A 287 12.23 25.26 11.01
C ASN A 287 12.52 24.09 11.98
N ALA A 288 11.47 23.39 12.43
CA ALA A 288 11.56 22.32 13.43
C ALA A 288 12.13 20.99 12.92
N GLY A 289 12.65 20.93 11.69
CA GLY A 289 13.20 19.72 11.08
C GLY A 289 14.73 19.58 11.11
N PHE A 290 15.47 20.68 11.31
CA PHE A 290 16.92 20.72 11.05
C PHE A 290 17.78 21.30 12.17
N THR A 291 17.26 21.54 13.37
CA THR A 291 17.93 22.38 14.38
C THR A 291 19.30 21.88 14.84
N ARG A 292 19.51 20.56 14.97
CA ARG A 292 20.85 20.00 15.24
C ARG A 292 21.81 20.11 14.06
N GLN A 293 21.30 19.96 12.84
CA GLN A 293 22.11 20.10 11.63
C GLN A 293 22.51 21.56 11.43
N THR A 294 21.58 22.50 11.65
CA THR A 294 21.85 23.94 11.68
C THR A 294 22.92 24.30 12.71
N LEU A 295 22.89 23.74 13.92
CA LEU A 295 23.93 23.98 14.92
C LEU A 295 25.30 23.44 14.48
N ASN A 296 25.35 22.26 13.86
CA ASN A 296 26.58 21.72 13.32
C ASN A 296 27.13 22.58 12.18
N ASP A 297 26.26 23.02 11.26
CA ASP A 297 26.62 23.88 10.12
C ASP A 297 27.13 25.24 10.59
N THR A 298 26.55 25.80 11.66
CA THR A 298 27.04 27.04 12.30
C THR A 298 28.43 26.83 12.90
N CYS A 299 28.68 25.73 13.61
CA CYS A 299 30.01 25.42 14.13
C CYS A 299 31.05 25.26 13.01
N LEU A 300 30.69 24.55 11.93
CA LEU A 300 31.54 24.39 10.75
C LEU A 300 31.88 25.72 10.09
N ARG A 301 30.88 26.59 9.87
CA ARG A 301 31.06 27.91 9.25
C ARG A 301 31.98 28.80 10.07
N ARG A 302 31.89 28.71 11.41
CA ARG A 302 32.67 29.53 12.34
C ARG A 302 33.98 28.88 12.81
N GLN A 303 34.35 27.73 12.24
CA GLN A 303 35.53 26.95 12.61
C GLN A 303 35.57 26.55 14.10
N TRP A 304 34.41 26.31 14.69
CA TRP A 304 34.30 25.83 16.07
C TRP A 304 34.28 24.30 16.12
N PRO A 305 34.88 23.69 17.16
CA PRO A 305 34.69 22.27 17.44
C PRO A 305 33.21 21.88 17.51
N MET A 306 32.94 20.62 17.16
CA MET A 306 31.57 20.08 17.15
C MET A 306 30.90 20.18 18.53
N PRO A 307 29.58 20.46 18.58
CA PRO A 307 28.83 20.59 19.82
C PRO A 307 28.88 19.32 20.67
N GLN A 308 29.16 19.47 21.97
CA GLN A 308 29.16 18.38 22.93
C GLN A 308 27.77 18.23 23.57
N TYR A 309 27.21 17.04 23.47
CA TYR A 309 25.93 16.68 24.08
C TYR A 309 26.15 15.78 25.29
N ARG A 310 25.51 16.11 26.41
CA ARG A 310 25.54 15.34 27.65
C ARG A 310 24.13 14.94 28.07
N CYS A 311 23.93 13.66 28.41
CA CYS A 311 22.67 13.21 28.99
C CYS A 311 22.61 13.69 30.44
N ILE A 312 21.56 14.45 30.79
CA ILE A 312 21.35 14.96 32.15
C ILE A 312 20.41 14.04 32.93
N ASN A 313 19.35 13.57 32.28
CA ASN A 313 18.36 12.72 32.90
C ASN A 313 17.71 11.77 31.88
N GLU A 314 17.61 10.50 32.24
CA GLU A 314 16.79 9.51 31.55
C GLU A 314 15.88 8.87 32.60
N GLY A 315 14.56 9.06 32.45
CA GLY A 315 13.61 8.57 33.43
C GLY A 315 12.19 8.46 32.88
N GLY A 316 11.34 7.77 33.62
CA GLY A 316 9.94 7.55 33.27
C GLY A 316 9.60 6.08 33.05
N PRO A 317 8.29 5.75 32.97
CA PRO A 317 7.81 4.40 32.72
C PRO A 317 8.35 3.85 31.39
N ALA A 318 8.47 2.53 31.24
CA ALA A 318 8.95 1.92 29.99
C ALA A 318 8.13 2.34 28.75
N HIS A 319 6.85 2.67 28.93
CA HIS A 319 5.93 3.15 27.88
C HIS A 319 5.93 4.69 27.70
N ALA A 320 6.67 5.44 28.51
CA ALA A 320 6.71 6.91 28.50
C ALA A 320 8.07 7.46 28.98
N LYS A 321 9.17 6.91 28.46
CA LYS A 321 10.52 7.38 28.77
C LYS A 321 10.73 8.81 28.28
N ARG A 322 11.35 9.65 29.12
CA ARG A 322 11.75 11.01 28.77
C ARG A 322 13.26 11.16 28.93
N PHE A 323 13.86 11.87 27.97
CA PHE A 323 15.28 12.13 27.89
C PHE A 323 15.51 13.64 27.96
N VAL A 324 16.46 14.05 28.80
CA VAL A 324 16.92 15.44 28.93
C VAL A 324 18.38 15.49 28.54
N TYR A 325 18.70 16.32 27.56
CA TYR A 325 20.06 16.52 27.09
C TYR A 325 20.47 17.97 27.29
N ALA A 326 21.75 18.16 27.57
CA ALA A 326 22.38 19.46 27.54
C ALA A 326 23.40 19.54 26.41
N VAL A 327 23.61 20.74 25.87
CA VAL A 327 24.57 21.00 24.80
C VAL A 327 25.40 22.24 25.10
N ARG A 328 26.68 22.19 24.73
CA ARG A 328 27.60 23.33 24.74
C ARG A 328 28.56 23.25 23.54
N VAL A 329 29.06 24.39 23.11
CA VAL A 329 30.04 24.53 22.03
C VAL A 329 31.29 25.22 22.57
N ASN A 330 32.47 24.88 22.04
CA ASN A 330 33.69 25.62 22.33
C ASN A 330 33.90 26.67 21.24
N THR A 331 33.88 27.95 21.61
CA THR A 331 34.09 29.05 20.66
C THR A 331 35.55 29.46 20.67
N SER A 332 36.09 29.79 19.50
CA SER A 332 37.50 30.21 19.33
C SER A 332 37.87 31.42 20.19
N ASP A 333 36.88 32.27 20.48
CA ASP A 333 37.08 33.61 21.03
C ASP A 333 36.88 33.67 22.55
N CYS A 334 36.08 32.77 23.12
CA CYS A 334 35.65 32.84 24.53
C CYS A 334 35.68 31.50 25.28
N GLY A 335 36.13 30.41 24.65
CA GLY A 335 36.08 29.08 25.25
C GLY A 335 34.68 28.47 25.22
N TRP A 336 34.36 27.61 26.20
CA TRP A 336 33.07 26.91 26.27
C TRP A 336 31.91 27.87 26.52
N THR A 337 30.84 27.74 25.73
CA THR A 337 29.56 28.39 26.01
C THR A 337 28.91 27.82 27.26
N ASP A 338 27.95 28.57 27.81
CA ASP A 338 27.03 28.05 28.82
C ASP A 338 26.33 26.77 28.32
N GLU A 339 26.10 25.84 29.25
CA GLU A 339 25.44 24.57 28.97
C GLU A 339 23.93 24.78 28.87
N CYS A 340 23.36 24.66 27.66
CA CYS A 340 21.93 24.79 27.44
C CYS A 340 21.23 23.44 27.63
N VAL A 341 20.33 23.36 28.61
CA VAL A 341 19.56 22.15 28.91
C VAL A 341 18.22 22.20 28.19
N GLY A 342 17.97 21.23 27.31
CA GLY A 342 16.71 21.11 26.58
C GLY A 342 15.57 20.55 27.44
N GLU A 343 14.36 20.59 26.89
CA GLU A 343 13.18 20.04 27.58
C GLU A 343 13.16 18.50 27.58
N PRO A 344 12.43 17.85 28.50
CA PRO A 344 12.28 16.39 28.51
C PRO A 344 11.51 15.87 27.29
N MET A 345 12.17 15.14 26.40
CA MET A 345 11.59 14.65 25.14
C MET A 345 11.45 13.12 25.08
N PRO A 346 10.52 12.58 24.27
CA PRO A 346 10.25 11.13 24.20
C PRO A 346 11.32 10.33 23.43
N SER A 347 12.25 10.98 22.75
CA SER A 347 13.38 10.33 22.08
C SER A 347 14.67 11.11 22.25
N VAL A 348 15.80 10.40 22.27
CA VAL A 348 17.14 11.00 22.36
C VAL A 348 17.38 12.01 21.24
N LYS A 349 16.89 11.74 20.03
CA LYS A 349 17.01 12.66 18.88
C LYS A 349 16.30 14.00 19.19
N LYS A 350 15.03 13.94 19.59
CA LYS A 350 14.24 15.13 19.93
C LYS A 350 14.79 15.89 21.14
N ALA A 351 15.33 15.18 22.14
CA ALA A 351 15.96 15.79 23.31
C ALA A 351 17.20 16.61 22.94
N LYS A 352 18.04 16.07 22.04
CA LYS A 352 19.20 16.79 21.51
C LYS A 352 18.80 17.97 20.63
N ASP A 353 17.76 17.81 19.80
CA ASP A 353 17.25 18.90 18.96
C ASP A 353 16.71 20.05 19.82
N SER A 354 15.97 19.76 20.90
CA SER A 354 15.49 20.76 21.87
C SER A 354 16.64 21.55 22.52
N ALA A 355 17.68 20.85 22.98
CA ALA A 355 18.87 21.50 23.55
C ALA A 355 19.61 22.36 22.50
N ALA A 356 19.72 21.88 21.26
CA ALA A 356 20.36 22.60 20.16
C ALA A 356 19.64 23.90 19.79
N MET A 357 18.31 23.96 19.90
CA MET A 357 17.55 25.19 19.63
C MET A 357 17.93 26.29 20.61
N LEU A 358 17.97 25.97 21.91
CA LEU A 358 18.32 26.93 22.96
C LEU A 358 19.74 27.46 22.79
N LEU A 359 20.68 26.59 22.42
CA LEU A 359 22.06 27.02 22.18
C LEU A 359 22.19 27.86 20.91
N LEU A 360 21.45 27.55 19.84
CA LEU A 360 21.42 28.40 18.64
C LEU A 360 20.87 29.80 18.94
N GLU A 361 19.84 29.90 19.79
CA GLU A 361 19.31 31.20 20.22
C GLU A 361 20.35 31.98 21.03
N LEU A 362 21.06 31.30 21.94
CA LEU A 362 22.16 31.90 22.71
C LEU A 362 23.28 32.38 21.79
N LEU A 363 23.71 31.56 20.82
CA LEU A 363 24.77 31.91 19.87
C LEU A 363 24.38 33.09 18.98
N ASN A 364 23.13 33.18 18.54
CA ASN A 364 22.63 34.31 17.75
C ASN A 364 22.60 35.61 18.55
N ARG A 365 22.38 35.53 19.88
CA ARG A 365 22.42 36.70 20.78
C ARG A 365 23.84 37.14 21.11
N SER A 366 24.73 36.19 21.41
CA SER A 366 26.09 36.47 21.85
C SER A 366 27.05 36.77 20.70
N PHE A 367 26.77 36.26 19.50
CA PHE A 367 27.61 36.41 18.31
C PHE A 367 26.73 36.64 17.07
N PRO A 368 26.11 37.83 16.91
CA PRO A 368 25.32 38.14 15.74
C PRO A 368 26.19 38.10 14.47
N ASP A 369 25.72 37.44 13.41
CA ASP A 369 26.38 37.48 12.10
C ASP A 369 26.48 38.94 11.64
N LYS A 370 27.70 39.45 11.41
CA LYS A 370 27.86 40.71 10.69
C LYS A 370 27.29 40.49 9.28
N PRO A 371 26.36 41.33 8.80
CA PRO A 371 25.89 41.20 7.43
C PRO A 371 27.08 41.40 6.50
N ASP A 372 27.32 40.41 5.63
CA ASP A 372 28.41 40.43 4.67
C ASP A 372 28.43 41.77 3.93
N GLY A 373 29.49 42.54 4.21
CA GLY A 373 29.81 43.73 3.47
C GLY A 373 30.14 43.34 2.03
N LYS A 374 29.27 43.74 1.10
CA LYS A 374 29.65 43.88 -0.31
C LYS A 374 30.94 44.70 -0.39
N LYS A 375 32.02 44.07 -0.81
CA LYS A 375 33.06 44.68 -1.65
C LYS A 375 33.57 43.63 -2.62
#